data_AF-A0A956XSI8-F1
#
_entry.id   AF-A0A956XSI8-F1
#
_cell.length_a   1.000
_cell.length_b   1.000
_cell.length_c   1.000
_cell.angle_alpha   90.00
_cell.angle_beta   90.00
_cell.angle_gamma   90.00
#
_symmetry.space_group_name_H-M   'P 1'
#
loop_
_entity.id
_entity.type
_entity.pdbx_description
1 polymer ?
#
loop_
_entity_poly.entity_id
_entity_poly.type
_entity_poly.pdbx_seq_one_letter_code
_entity_poly.pdbx_strand_id
1 'polypeptide(L)' 'TRVPDYVNLIIVLLPFLTGFFMTHRLFLPYEQIYTLHVLTVDILLFWIPLSRISHFVFYFITKPRHGARFAQRGANP' A
#
# COMPACT_ATOMS: atom_id res chain seq x y z
N THR A 1 -11.66 1.77 18.79
CA THR A 1 -11.02 1.42 17.50
C THR A 1 -12.06 1.50 16.40
N ARG A 2 -11.81 2.24 15.31
CA ARG A 2 -12.84 2.48 14.28
C ARG A 2 -12.84 1.32 13.27
N VAL A 3 -14.02 0.96 12.78
CA VAL A 3 -14.24 -0.10 11.75
C VAL A 3 -13.26 -0.04 10.55
N PRO A 4 -12.88 1.14 10.02
CA PRO A 4 -11.97 1.23 8.87
C PRO A 4 -10.55 0.71 9.14
N ASP A 5 -10.09 0.75 10.39
CA ASP A 5 -8.74 0.31 10.75
C ASP A 5 -8.61 -1.23 10.64
N TYR A 6 -9.67 -1.98 10.97
CA TYR A 6 -9.71 -3.44 10.80
C TYR A 6 -9.80 -3.86 9.32
N VAL A 7 -10.53 -3.09 8.50
CA VAL A 7 -10.63 -3.35 7.05
C VAL A 7 -9.26 -3.21 6.39
N ASN A 8 -8.51 -2.15 6.72
CA ASN A 8 -7.14 -1.99 6.22
C ASN A 8 -6.23 -3.14 6.63
N LEU A 9 -6.35 -3.63 7.87
CA LEU A 9 -5.55 -4.75 8.36
C LEU A 9 -5.82 -6.02 7.54
N ILE A 10 -7.09 -6.34 7.30
CA ILE A 10 -7.48 -7.51 6.50
C ILE A 10 -6.95 -7.43 5.07
N ILE A 11 -7.06 -6.26 4.44
CA ILE A 11 -6.61 -6.04 3.05
C ILE A 11 -5.09 -6.21 2.92
N VAL A 12 -4.30 -5.78 3.91
CA VAL A 12 -2.85 -6.00 3.93
C VAL A 12 -2.49 -7.45 4.24
N LEU A 13 -3.28 -8.13 5.09
CA LEU A 13 -3.01 -9.51 5.50
C LEU A 13 -3.34 -10.54 4.41
N LEU A 14 -4.31 -10.25 3.55
CA LEU A 14 -4.74 -11.12 2.44
C LEU A 14 -3.59 -11.55 1.50
N PRO A 15 -2.82 -10.64 0.88
CA PRO A 15 -1.72 -11.01 0.00
C PRO A 15 -0.58 -11.72 0.74
N PHE A 16 -0.38 -11.42 2.03
CA PHE A 16 0.57 -12.14 2.87
C PHE A 16 0.16 -13.61 3.05
N LEU A 17 -1.11 -13.87 3.38
CA LEU A 17 -1.63 -15.23 3.55
C LEU A 17 -1.58 -16.02 2.24
N THR A 18 -2.00 -15.43 1.11
CA THR A 18 -1.95 -16.12 -0.19
C THR A 18 -0.51 -16.44 -0.62
N GLY A 19 0.45 -15.54 -0.36
CA GLY A 19 1.87 -15.79 -0.61
C GLY A 19 2.44 -16.88 0.32
N PHE A 20 2.02 -16.91 1.58
CA PHE A 20 2.41 -17.97 2.51
C PHE A 20 1.92 -19.35 2.06
N PHE A 21 0.66 -19.45 1.60
CA PHE A 21 0.11 -20.69 1.06
C PHE A 21 0.82 -21.15 -0.23
N MET A 22 1.24 -20.20 -1.07
CA MET A 22 2.01 -20.47 -2.28
C MET A 22 3.35 -21.14 -1.97
N THR A 23 4.07 -20.67 -0.94
CA THR A 23 5.35 -21.25 -0.52
C THR A 23 5.19 -22.67 0.05
N HIS A 24 4.13 -22.90 0.82
CA HIS A 24 3.91 -24.20 1.45
C HIS A 24 3.19 -25.20 0.53
N ARG A 25 2.78 -24.79 -0.69
CA ARG A 25 1.99 -25.60 -1.64
C ARG A 25 0.77 -26.24 -0.97
N LEU A 26 0.10 -25.49 -0.11
CA LEU A 26 -1.07 -25.96 0.64
C LEU A 26 -2.37 -25.55 -0.08
N PHE A 27 -3.38 -26.40 0.02
CA PHE A 27 -4.78 -26.20 -0.43
C PHE A 27 -5.07 -26.29 -1.93
N LEU A 28 -4.27 -25.68 -2.82
CA LEU A 28 -4.61 -25.57 -4.25
C LEU A 28 -3.39 -25.78 -5.15
N PRO A 29 -3.60 -26.14 -6.43
CA PRO A 29 -2.52 -26.14 -7.42
C PRO A 29 -1.88 -24.74 -7.56
N TYR A 30 -0.58 -24.72 -7.82
CA TYR A 30 0.25 -23.51 -7.83
C TYR A 30 -0.31 -22.39 -8.71
N GLU A 31 -0.84 -22.73 -9.88
CA GLU A 31 -1.42 -21.76 -10.82
C GLU A 31 -2.59 -20.99 -10.19
N GLN A 32 -3.47 -21.68 -9.46
CA GLN A 32 -4.64 -21.06 -8.83
C GLN A 32 -4.24 -20.15 -7.66
N ILE A 33 -3.30 -20.59 -6.81
CA ILE A 33 -2.80 -19.77 -5.70
C ILE A 33 -2.07 -18.53 -6.22
N TYR A 34 -1.27 -18.70 -7.28
CA TYR A 34 -0.57 -17.60 -7.90
C TYR A 34 -1.54 -16.54 -8.46
N THR A 35 -2.58 -16.96 -9.18
CA THR A 35 -3.63 -16.04 -9.65
C THR A 35 -4.32 -15.32 -8.48
N LEU A 36 -4.68 -16.04 -7.42
CA LEU A 36 -5.28 -15.44 -6.22
C LEU A 36 -4.33 -14.45 -5.54
N HIS A 37 -3.04 -14.77 -5.45
CA HIS A 37 -2.04 -13.90 -4.86
C HIS A 37 -1.93 -12.59 -5.65
N VAL A 38 -1.75 -12.66 -6.97
CA VAL A 38 -1.66 -11.47 -7.84
C VAL A 38 -2.94 -10.64 -7.75
N LEU A 39 -4.12 -11.26 -7.72
CA LEU A 39 -5.40 -10.56 -7.57
C LEU A 39 -5.49 -9.83 -6.21
N THR A 40 -5.08 -10.47 -5.12
CA THR A 40 -5.05 -9.82 -3.79
C THR A 40 -4.06 -8.66 -3.72
N VAL A 41 -2.93 -8.75 -4.43
CA VAL A 41 -1.93 -7.68 -4.54
C VAL A 41 -2.47 -6.51 -5.36
N ASP A 42 -3.18 -6.75 -6.45
CA ASP A 42 -3.78 -5.70 -7.27
C ASP A 42 -4.84 -4.91 -6.49
N ILE A 43 -5.70 -5.61 -5.74
CA ILE A 43 -6.68 -5.00 -4.82
C ILE A 43 -5.98 -4.16 -3.75
N LEU A 44 -4.89 -4.66 -3.15
CA LEU A 44 -4.09 -3.91 -2.19
C LEU A 44 -3.53 -2.63 -2.83
N LEU A 45 -2.98 -2.73 -4.04
CA LEU A 45 -2.37 -1.60 -4.74
C LEU A 45 -3.39 -0.51 -5.07
N PHE A 46 -4.60 -0.89 -5.50
CA PHE A 46 -5.72 0.02 -5.69
C PHE A 46 -6.20 0.65 -4.38
N TRP A 47 -6.15 -0.10 -3.27
CA TRP A 47 -6.60 0.37 -1.96
C TRP A 47 -5.62 1.34 -1.26
N ILE A 48 -4.31 1.19 -1.49
CA ILE A 48 -3.26 2.07 -0.92
C ILE A 48 -3.55 3.58 -1.10
N PRO A 49 -3.86 4.11 -2.31
CA PRO A 49 -4.16 5.53 -2.52
C PRO A 49 -5.53 5.99 -2.00
N LEU A 50 -6.42 5.07 -1.64
CA LEU A 50 -7.74 5.36 -1.05
C LEU A 50 -7.73 5.27 0.48
N SER A 51 -6.73 4.57 1.03
CA SER A 51 -6.60 4.36 2.47
C SER A 51 -6.03 5.57 3.20
N ARG A 52 -6.23 5.67 4.53
CA ARG A 52 -5.58 6.70 5.36
C ARG A 52 -4.03 6.70 5.32
N ILE A 53 -3.40 5.72 4.66
CA ILE A 53 -1.93 5.64 4.47
C ILE A 53 -1.44 6.57 3.35
N SER A 54 -2.31 7.01 2.44
CA SER A 54 -1.90 7.87 1.32
C SER A 54 -1.31 9.20 1.78
N HIS A 55 -1.68 9.68 2.98
CA HIS A 55 -1.07 10.87 3.58
C HIS A 55 0.46 10.74 3.72
N PHE A 56 0.98 9.55 4.01
CA PHE A 56 2.43 9.30 4.12
C PHE A 56 3.14 9.34 2.76
N VAL A 57 2.51 8.80 1.71
CA VAL A 57 3.05 8.84 0.34
C VAL A 57 3.07 10.28 -0.19
N PHE A 58 2.01 11.05 0.05
CA PHE A 58 1.96 12.46 -0.32
C PHE A 58 2.95 13.32 0.48
N TYR A 59 3.26 12.97 1.73
CA TYR A 59 4.28 13.65 2.53
C TYR A 59 5.67 13.60 1.87
N PHE A 60 6.08 12.44 1.35
CA PHE A 60 7.39 12.30 0.66
C PHE A 60 7.47 13.16 -0.62
N ILE A 61 6.38 13.27 -1.38
CA ILE A 61 6.33 14.03 -2.64
C ILE A 61 6.20 15.55 -2.39
N THR A 62 5.53 15.95 -1.30
CA THR A 62 5.31 17.38 -0.99
C THR A 62 6.49 18.03 -0.28
N LYS A 63 7.27 17.30 0.52
CA LYS A 63 8.42 17.83 1.27
C LYS A 63 9.49 18.55 0.42
N PRO A 64 9.98 18.01 -0.73
CA PRO A 64 10.93 18.73 -1.57
C PRO A 64 10.32 19.98 -2.23
N ARG A 65 9.02 19.95 -2.58
CA ARG A 65 8.32 21.11 -3.17
C ARG A 65 8.16 22.27 -2.18
N HIS A 66 7.92 21.97 -0.91
CA HIS A 66 7.88 23.01 0.12
C HIS A 66 9.28 23.56 0.40
N GLY A 67 10.32 22.71 0.48
CA GLY A 67 11.70 23.14 0.63
C GLY A 67 12.19 24.07 -0.49
N ALA A 68 11.86 23.75 -1.75
CA ALA A 68 12.20 24.59 -2.90
C ALA A 68 11.51 25.97 -2.87
N ARG A 69 10.24 26.03 -2.42
CA ARG A 69 9.54 27.32 -2.25
C ARG A 69 10.09 28.16 -1.09
N PHE A 70 10.57 27.54 -0.01
CA PHE A 70 11.25 28.26 1.06
C PHE A 70 12.64 28.76 0.64
N ALA A 71 13.38 28.00 -0.18
CA ALA A 71 14.65 28.44 -0.76
C ALA A 71 14.48 29.63 -1.73
N GLN A 72 13.43 29.62 -2.57
CA GLN A 72 13.10 30.75 -3.46
C GLN A 72 12.69 32.01 -2.70
N ARG A 73 12.00 31.86 -1.56
CA ARG A 73 11.63 32.99 -0.68
C ARG A 73 12.81 33.55 0.13
N GLY A 74 13.85 32.75 0.37
CA GLY A 74 15.10 33.21 1.00
C GLY A 74 16.09 33.85 0.02
N ALA A 75 15.90 33.67 -1.29
CA ALA A 75 16.77 34.20 -2.35
C ALA A 75 16.29 35.54 -2.95
N ASN A 76 15.11 36.02 -2.55
CA ASN A 76 14.65 37.37 -2.89
C ASN A 76 14.47 38.15 -1.57
N PRO A 77 15.44 38.99 -1.18
CA PRO A 77 15.36 39.82 0.02
C PRO A 77 14.23 40.87 -0.08
#